data_AF-A0A1V4AGK6-F1
#
_entry.id   AF-A0A1V4AGK6-F1
#
_cell.length_a   1.000
_cell.length_b   1.000
_cell.length_c   1.000
_cell.angle_alpha   90.00
_cell.angle_beta   90.00
_cell.angle_gamma   90.00
#
_symmetry.space_group_name_H-M   'P 1'
#
loop_
_entity.id
_entity.type
_entity.pdbx_description
1 polymer ?
#
loop_
_entity_poly.entity_id
_entity_poly.type
_entity_poly.pdbx_seq_one_letter_code
_entity_poly.pdbx_strand_id
1 'polypeptide(L)'
;TVQNLAGGFTVSNEAGTKQDITLGGASKKNIQFKGEANKILVEVANASDGATVTVKTDPNLGTNLNIANNSAINALKDGFDLKAGSTTSNVALGGAKPTIEFATTDDTMTVGLTGTKVTYGIDTAKLAQNITGSVITNINNATTTPITNISAKFGVTAETGTKKTVTLAKDTEPTVKFEGDGTYIKSAMTTDGVKYSLDTAALTGAIGGTANWTIKDAEAVPGSKLINSATPLVVTGAGGVTTKVDAGGLTIGLDGSTLSNTINNSSTVINNVEAKFKIADTGTGTKTITADKTGTEIITFAGDGNIIESEVGTAGVKYKVNTANLNTAINNQIASNTTVQNLAGGFTVSNEAGTKQDITLGGASKKNIKFAGEANKIDVTVTADGSDGAKVTVKANPNLGQNIDISNNSAITTITGALSGGLNFAGNDGAVNRTLGQTLNLKGGLASVSASVSGKNLGVKKNAAGDGFDLVMSEKPEFAEVTVGSTHKVILSDGKVSVGGKDYITTAGLNAGGQKITNVANATANGDAVNYGQLKAATLAAGQNATYTIGADPAGTAPGILLDSAHKRLDIIPT
;
A
#
# COMPACT_ATOMS: atom_id res chain seq x y z
N THR A 1 -53.75 -82.74 -41.30
CA THR A 1 -53.78 -81.56 -40.41
C THR A 1 -52.36 -81.37 -39.93
N VAL A 2 -51.53 -80.47 -40.46
CA VAL A 2 -51.52 -78.98 -40.44
C VAL A 2 -50.93 -78.53 -41.80
N GLN A 3 -51.68 -77.87 -42.69
CA GLN A 3 -51.85 -76.41 -42.89
C GLN A 3 -50.54 -75.67 -43.27
N ASN A 4 -50.55 -75.16 -44.51
CA ASN A 4 -49.72 -74.13 -45.14
C ASN A 4 -48.59 -73.46 -44.33
N LEU A 5 -47.41 -73.40 -44.93
CA LEU A 5 -46.64 -72.15 -44.98
C LEU A 5 -46.42 -71.75 -46.45
N ALA A 6 -47.47 -71.17 -47.04
CA ALA A 6 -47.38 -70.48 -48.33
C ALA A 6 -46.69 -69.13 -48.08
N GLY A 7 -45.37 -69.14 -48.09
CA GLY A 7 -44.54 -67.95 -47.95
C GLY A 7 -43.12 -68.27 -48.37
N GLY A 8 -42.84 -68.21 -49.67
CA GLY A 8 -41.47 -68.28 -50.17
C GLY A 8 -40.65 -67.13 -49.61
N PHE A 9 -39.54 -67.44 -48.93
CA PHE A 9 -38.57 -66.42 -48.55
C PHE A 9 -37.92 -65.87 -49.82
N THR A 10 -38.07 -64.57 -50.06
CA THR A 10 -37.36 -63.88 -51.14
C THR A 10 -36.06 -63.32 -50.58
N VAL A 11 -34.92 -63.66 -51.18
CA VAL A 11 -33.62 -63.05 -50.87
C VAL A 11 -33.11 -62.37 -52.14
N SER A 12 -33.03 -61.05 -52.11
CA SER A 12 -32.45 -60.23 -53.18
C SER A 12 -30.96 -60.01 -52.92
N ASN A 13 -30.12 -60.11 -53.95
CA ASN A 13 -28.74 -59.63 -53.87
C ASN A 13 -28.70 -58.10 -53.93
N GLU A 14 -27.52 -57.51 -53.70
CA GLU A 14 -27.27 -56.05 -53.62
C GLU A 14 -27.67 -55.27 -54.89
N ALA A 15 -27.95 -55.97 -56.00
CA ALA A 15 -28.43 -55.40 -57.28
C ALA A 15 -29.96 -55.54 -57.51
N GLY A 16 -30.73 -56.09 -56.57
CA GLY A 16 -32.20 -56.04 -56.59
C GLY A 16 -32.94 -57.04 -57.49
N THR A 17 -32.26 -57.99 -58.14
CA THR A 17 -32.94 -59.08 -58.90
C THR A 17 -33.35 -60.25 -57.98
N LYS A 18 -34.62 -60.69 -58.09
CA LYS A 18 -35.17 -61.83 -57.33
C LYS A 18 -34.65 -63.16 -57.88
N GLN A 19 -34.12 -64.02 -57.00
CA GLN A 19 -33.90 -65.44 -57.31
C GLN A 19 -34.63 -66.32 -56.30
N ASP A 20 -35.25 -67.39 -56.80
CA ASP A 20 -35.84 -68.44 -55.98
C ASP A 20 -34.75 -69.40 -55.47
N ILE A 21 -34.66 -69.62 -54.16
CA ILE A 21 -33.71 -70.58 -53.57
C ILE A 21 -34.45 -71.89 -53.29
N THR A 22 -34.16 -72.94 -54.06
CA THR A 22 -34.63 -74.30 -53.78
C THR A 22 -33.65 -75.01 -52.83
N LEU A 23 -34.08 -75.33 -51.62
CA LEU A 23 -33.28 -76.10 -50.65
C LEU A 23 -33.57 -77.60 -50.81
N GLY A 24 -32.60 -78.37 -51.31
CA GLY A 24 -32.70 -79.85 -51.38
C GLY A 24 -31.96 -80.60 -52.50
N GLY A 25 -31.23 -79.93 -53.41
CA GLY A 25 -30.44 -80.60 -54.46
C GLY A 25 -29.00 -80.96 -54.06
N ALA A 26 -28.36 -81.87 -54.81
CA ALA A 26 -27.04 -82.49 -54.56
C ALA A 26 -25.83 -81.52 -54.41
N SER A 27 -26.05 -80.21 -54.50
CA SER A 27 -25.07 -79.18 -54.16
C SER A 27 -25.73 -78.20 -53.20
N LYS A 28 -25.52 -78.39 -51.90
CA LYS A 28 -26.05 -77.51 -50.85
C LYS A 28 -25.49 -76.09 -51.07
N LYS A 29 -26.35 -75.11 -51.39
CA LYS A 29 -25.99 -73.69 -51.31
C LYS A 29 -26.24 -73.21 -49.88
N ASN A 30 -25.17 -73.05 -49.10
CA ASN A 30 -25.26 -72.55 -47.72
C ASN A 30 -25.51 -71.03 -47.73
N ILE A 31 -26.50 -70.56 -46.97
CA ILE A 31 -26.66 -69.13 -46.66
C ILE A 31 -25.57 -68.76 -45.65
N GLN A 32 -24.65 -67.86 -46.03
CA GLN A 32 -23.58 -67.39 -45.16
C GLN A 32 -23.91 -65.99 -44.66
N PHE A 33 -24.08 -65.84 -43.34
CA PHE A 33 -24.14 -64.52 -42.71
C PHE A 33 -22.71 -64.08 -42.41
N LYS A 34 -22.21 -63.09 -43.17
CA LYS A 34 -20.87 -62.53 -42.98
C LYS A 34 -21.00 -61.07 -42.55
N GLY A 35 -20.32 -60.72 -41.47
CA GLY A 35 -20.04 -59.32 -41.16
C GLY A 35 -18.91 -58.79 -42.02
N GLU A 36 -18.88 -57.48 -42.26
CA GLU A 36 -17.72 -56.83 -42.88
C GLU A 36 -16.58 -56.80 -41.85
N ALA A 37 -15.42 -57.35 -42.23
CA ALA A 37 -14.28 -57.51 -41.34
C ALA A 37 -13.88 -56.17 -40.70
N ASN A 38 -13.59 -56.19 -39.40
CA ASN A 38 -13.22 -55.02 -38.59
C ASN A 38 -14.34 -53.98 -38.41
N LYS A 39 -15.59 -54.29 -38.79
CA LYS A 39 -16.74 -53.39 -38.58
C LYS A 39 -17.83 -54.06 -37.76
N ILE A 40 -18.30 -55.24 -38.20
CA ILE A 40 -19.41 -55.96 -37.58
C ILE A 40 -19.01 -57.43 -37.46
N LEU A 41 -19.13 -58.00 -36.27
CA LEU A 41 -18.91 -59.43 -36.05
C LEU A 41 -20.27 -60.15 -36.04
N VAL A 42 -20.38 -61.16 -36.90
CA VAL A 42 -21.57 -62.00 -36.99
C VAL A 42 -21.21 -63.41 -36.55
N GLU A 43 -21.80 -63.85 -35.44
CA GLU A 43 -21.61 -65.19 -34.89
C GLU A 43 -22.87 -66.01 -35.13
N VAL A 44 -22.72 -67.21 -35.70
CA VAL A 44 -23.82 -68.14 -35.94
C VAL A 44 -23.65 -69.33 -35.02
N ALA A 45 -24.55 -69.48 -34.05
CA ALA A 45 -24.59 -70.63 -33.17
C ALA A 45 -25.66 -71.61 -33.66
N ASN A 46 -25.27 -72.86 -33.91
CA ASN A 46 -26.19 -73.90 -34.33
C ASN A 46 -26.72 -74.65 -33.10
N ALA A 47 -28.05 -74.70 -32.95
CA ALA A 47 -28.74 -75.57 -32.00
C ALA A 47 -29.58 -76.61 -32.76
N SER A 48 -30.07 -77.64 -32.05
CA SER A 48 -30.91 -78.70 -32.63
C SER A 48 -32.20 -78.17 -33.30
N ASP A 49 -32.65 -76.98 -32.91
CA ASP A 49 -33.97 -76.44 -33.26
C ASP A 49 -33.87 -75.27 -34.25
N GLY A 50 -32.66 -74.94 -34.74
CA GLY A 50 -32.40 -73.84 -35.67
C GLY A 50 -31.08 -73.11 -35.39
N ALA A 51 -30.59 -72.35 -36.38
CA ALA A 51 -29.42 -71.51 -36.21
C ALA A 51 -29.81 -70.11 -35.69
N THR A 52 -29.17 -69.66 -34.61
CA THR A 52 -29.33 -68.31 -34.08
C THR A 52 -28.18 -67.44 -34.57
N VAL A 53 -28.49 -66.36 -35.29
CA VAL A 53 -27.49 -65.40 -35.78
C VAL A 53 -27.45 -64.22 -34.81
N THR A 54 -26.29 -63.98 -34.19
CA THR A 54 -26.08 -62.82 -33.31
C THR A 54 -25.15 -61.82 -33.98
N VAL A 55 -25.62 -60.58 -34.12
CA VAL A 55 -24.84 -59.48 -34.68
C VAL A 55 -24.33 -58.63 -33.51
N LYS A 56 -23.01 -58.47 -33.43
CA LYS A 56 -22.34 -57.67 -32.39
C LYS A 56 -21.33 -56.71 -33.03
N THR A 57 -20.90 -55.71 -32.28
CA THR A 57 -19.75 -54.89 -32.66
C THR A 57 -18.51 -55.75 -32.76
N ASP A 58 -17.74 -55.62 -33.84
CA ASP A 58 -16.46 -56.31 -33.98
C ASP A 58 -15.52 -55.87 -32.84
N PRO A 59 -14.88 -56.79 -32.11
CA PRO A 59 -13.89 -56.44 -31.07
C PRO A 59 -12.77 -55.52 -31.60
N ASN A 60 -12.46 -55.59 -32.90
CA ASN A 60 -11.48 -54.77 -33.60
C ASN A 60 -12.08 -53.48 -34.21
N LEU A 61 -13.36 -53.17 -33.97
CA LEU A 61 -14.01 -51.96 -34.51
C LEU A 61 -13.32 -50.68 -34.01
N GLY A 62 -12.92 -50.64 -32.73
CA GLY A 62 -12.25 -49.47 -32.14
C GLY A 62 -10.84 -49.22 -32.70
N THR A 63 -10.12 -50.26 -33.13
CA THR A 63 -8.76 -50.16 -33.67
C THR A 63 -8.73 -49.79 -35.15
N ASN A 64 -9.82 -50.03 -35.88
CA ASN A 64 -9.92 -49.82 -37.33
C ASN A 64 -10.89 -48.70 -37.74
N LEU A 65 -11.40 -47.93 -36.78
CA LEU A 65 -12.30 -46.82 -37.07
C LEU A 65 -11.54 -45.72 -37.80
N ASN A 66 -11.91 -45.47 -39.07
CA ASN A 66 -11.33 -44.39 -39.85
C ASN A 66 -11.81 -43.02 -39.33
N ILE A 67 -11.02 -42.41 -38.46
CA ILE A 67 -11.24 -41.08 -37.89
C ILE A 67 -10.52 -39.96 -38.65
N ALA A 68 -9.95 -40.23 -39.82
CA ALA A 68 -9.13 -39.28 -40.58
C ALA A 68 -9.88 -38.01 -41.00
N ASN A 69 -11.21 -38.05 -41.08
CA ASN A 69 -12.05 -36.90 -41.45
C ASN A 69 -12.63 -36.12 -40.25
N ASN A 70 -12.24 -36.45 -39.01
CA ASN A 70 -12.66 -35.71 -37.83
C ASN A 70 -11.63 -34.60 -37.51
N SER A 71 -11.95 -33.36 -37.90
CA SER A 71 -11.05 -32.21 -37.75
C SER A 71 -10.65 -31.92 -36.30
N ALA A 72 -11.54 -32.15 -35.34
CA ALA A 72 -11.25 -31.93 -33.91
C ALA A 72 -10.21 -32.94 -33.39
N ILE A 73 -10.33 -34.21 -33.79
CA ILE A 73 -9.37 -35.25 -33.41
C ILE A 73 -8.02 -35.02 -34.13
N ASN A 74 -8.04 -34.58 -35.39
CA ASN A 74 -6.81 -34.23 -36.10
C ASN A 74 -6.10 -33.04 -35.45
N ALA A 75 -6.83 -31.99 -35.05
CA ALA A 75 -6.25 -30.88 -34.31
C ALA A 75 -5.64 -31.30 -32.97
N LEU A 76 -6.24 -32.29 -32.27
CA LEU A 76 -5.65 -32.85 -31.06
C LEU A 76 -4.37 -33.66 -31.33
N LYS A 77 -4.29 -34.38 -32.46
CA LYS A 77 -3.06 -35.09 -32.88
C LYS A 77 -1.97 -34.11 -33.33
N ASP A 78 -2.34 -33.06 -34.04
CA ASP A 78 -1.42 -32.04 -34.54
C ASP A 78 -0.75 -31.25 -33.41
N GLY A 79 -1.35 -31.23 -32.22
CA GLY A 79 -0.73 -30.70 -31.02
C GLY A 79 -0.86 -29.18 -30.87
N PHE A 80 0.04 -28.60 -30.08
CA PHE A 80 0.18 -27.15 -29.95
C PHE A 80 1.66 -26.74 -29.97
N ASP A 81 1.92 -25.54 -30.49
CA ASP A 81 3.27 -24.98 -30.53
C ASP A 81 3.66 -24.35 -29.18
N LEU A 82 4.81 -24.77 -28.64
CA LEU A 82 5.48 -24.15 -27.51
C LEU A 82 6.63 -23.26 -28.01
N LYS A 83 6.58 -21.96 -27.68
CA LYS A 83 7.59 -20.97 -28.09
C LYS A 83 8.43 -20.49 -26.90
N ALA A 84 9.76 -20.52 -27.04
CA ALA A 84 10.71 -19.95 -26.08
C ALA A 84 11.75 -19.10 -26.83
N GLY A 85 11.72 -17.78 -26.62
CA GLY A 85 12.53 -16.83 -27.40
C GLY A 85 12.19 -16.89 -28.89
N SER A 86 13.21 -17.08 -29.74
CA SER A 86 13.04 -17.25 -31.19
C SER A 86 12.63 -18.66 -31.61
N THR A 87 12.77 -19.67 -30.74
CA THR A 87 12.54 -21.08 -31.07
C THR A 87 11.08 -21.46 -30.85
N THR A 88 10.49 -22.19 -31.79
CA THR A 88 9.14 -22.76 -31.70
C THR A 88 9.23 -24.28 -31.92
N SER A 89 8.61 -25.06 -31.03
CA SER A 89 8.57 -26.53 -31.09
C SER A 89 7.15 -27.03 -30.85
N ASN A 90 6.67 -27.99 -31.65
CA ASN A 90 5.33 -28.56 -31.51
C ASN A 90 5.29 -29.70 -30.47
N VAL A 91 4.26 -29.72 -29.63
CA VAL A 91 3.92 -30.81 -28.69
C VAL A 91 2.64 -31.50 -29.16
N ALA A 92 2.79 -32.67 -29.78
CA ALA A 92 1.74 -33.43 -30.45
C ALA A 92 1.44 -34.79 -29.78
N LEU A 93 0.19 -35.26 -29.88
CA LEU A 93 -0.23 -36.57 -29.36
C LEU A 93 0.07 -37.68 -30.38
N GLY A 94 0.92 -38.65 -30.02
CA GLY A 94 1.17 -39.84 -30.87
C GLY A 94 2.63 -40.36 -30.90
N GLY A 95 3.59 -39.68 -30.27
CA GLY A 95 4.97 -40.17 -30.10
C GLY A 95 5.18 -40.99 -28.81
N ALA A 96 6.42 -41.45 -28.57
CA ALA A 96 6.80 -42.09 -27.30
C ALA A 96 6.69 -41.06 -26.15
N LYS A 97 5.51 -41.00 -25.52
CA LYS A 97 5.14 -40.15 -24.37
C LYS A 97 5.63 -38.68 -24.51
N PRO A 98 4.87 -37.77 -25.13
CA PRO A 98 5.30 -36.38 -25.30
C PRO A 98 5.57 -35.73 -23.93
N THR A 99 6.80 -35.24 -23.73
CA THR A 99 7.23 -34.56 -22.50
C THR A 99 7.75 -33.16 -22.83
N ILE A 100 7.37 -32.18 -22.02
CA ILE A 100 7.98 -30.85 -22.00
C ILE A 100 8.98 -30.84 -20.85
N GLU A 101 10.25 -30.63 -21.15
CA GLU A 101 11.30 -30.49 -20.15
C GLU A 101 11.56 -29.01 -19.85
N PHE A 102 11.52 -28.65 -18.57
CA PHE A 102 11.96 -27.34 -18.08
C PHE A 102 13.32 -27.53 -17.43
N ALA A 103 14.38 -27.02 -18.05
CA ALA A 103 15.76 -27.16 -17.60
C ALA A 103 16.48 -25.81 -17.53
N THR A 104 17.53 -25.73 -16.72
CA THR A 104 18.45 -24.59 -16.68
C THR A 104 19.80 -25.04 -17.25
N THR A 105 20.47 -24.16 -18.00
CA THR A 105 21.81 -24.45 -18.55
C THR A 105 22.92 -24.20 -17.54
N ASP A 106 22.66 -23.34 -16.55
CA ASP A 106 23.58 -22.98 -15.48
C ASP A 106 23.17 -23.69 -14.19
N ASP A 107 24.17 -24.21 -13.48
CA ASP A 107 23.97 -25.02 -12.29
C ASP A 107 23.72 -24.19 -11.01
N THR A 108 23.84 -22.86 -11.10
CA THR A 108 23.43 -21.89 -10.08
C THR A 108 21.93 -21.62 -10.06
N MET A 109 21.21 -22.06 -11.10
CA MET A 109 19.75 -21.96 -11.15
C MET A 109 19.13 -23.33 -10.89
N THR A 110 17.96 -23.35 -10.24
CA THR A 110 17.20 -24.58 -9.97
C THR A 110 15.81 -24.50 -10.58
N VAL A 111 15.30 -25.64 -11.00
CA VAL A 111 13.93 -25.82 -11.50
C VAL A 111 13.22 -26.87 -10.65
N GLY A 112 12.03 -26.51 -10.15
CA GLY A 112 11.20 -27.38 -9.33
C GLY A 112 9.79 -27.52 -9.91
N LEU A 113 9.20 -28.71 -9.76
CA LEU A 113 7.82 -28.99 -10.13
C LEU A 113 7.06 -29.51 -8.91
N THR A 114 6.03 -28.78 -8.49
CA THR A 114 5.10 -29.23 -7.43
C THR A 114 3.68 -29.15 -7.95
N GLY A 115 3.02 -30.30 -8.12
CA GLY A 115 1.70 -30.37 -8.75
C GLY A 115 1.74 -29.79 -10.18
N THR A 116 1.00 -28.71 -10.42
CA THR A 116 0.90 -28.01 -11.72
C THR A 116 1.78 -26.77 -11.83
N LYS A 117 2.59 -26.44 -10.81
CA LYS A 117 3.40 -25.22 -10.77
C LYS A 117 4.88 -25.53 -11.00
N VAL A 118 5.47 -24.86 -11.98
CA VAL A 118 6.93 -24.81 -12.21
C VAL A 118 7.50 -23.58 -11.51
N THR A 119 8.57 -23.76 -10.73
CA THR A 119 9.28 -22.67 -10.04
C THR A 119 10.74 -22.64 -10.46
N TYR A 120 11.25 -21.43 -10.73
CA TYR A 120 12.68 -21.18 -10.95
C TYR A 120 13.26 -20.49 -9.71
N GLY A 121 14.45 -20.91 -9.29
CA GLY A 121 15.15 -20.36 -8.14
C GLY A 121 16.66 -20.27 -8.37
N ILE A 122 17.35 -19.62 -7.44
CA ILE A 122 18.81 -19.56 -7.39
C ILE A 122 19.28 -20.53 -6.31
N ASP A 123 20.20 -21.43 -6.65
CA ASP A 123 20.94 -22.21 -5.67
C ASP A 123 21.93 -21.30 -4.95
N THR A 124 21.55 -20.88 -3.74
CA THR A 124 22.32 -19.94 -2.93
C THR A 124 23.67 -20.52 -2.48
N ALA A 125 23.77 -21.85 -2.33
CA ALA A 125 25.01 -22.51 -1.93
C ALA A 125 26.02 -22.54 -3.10
N LYS A 126 25.54 -22.80 -4.31
CA LYS A 126 26.39 -22.74 -5.52
C LYS A 126 26.74 -21.31 -5.93
N LEU A 127 25.82 -20.36 -5.79
CA LEU A 127 26.14 -18.94 -5.99
C LEU A 127 27.23 -18.48 -4.99
N ALA A 128 27.10 -18.87 -3.72
CA ALA A 128 28.12 -18.57 -2.72
C ALA A 128 29.46 -19.24 -3.05
N GLN A 129 29.46 -20.48 -3.55
CA GLN A 129 30.67 -21.14 -4.04
C GLN A 129 31.27 -20.44 -5.27
N ASN A 130 30.46 -19.91 -6.19
CA ASN A 130 30.99 -19.18 -7.35
C ASN A 130 31.57 -17.80 -6.95
N ILE A 131 30.96 -17.12 -5.97
CA ILE A 131 31.51 -15.87 -5.41
C ILE A 131 32.79 -16.16 -4.61
N THR A 132 32.76 -17.15 -3.72
CA THR A 132 33.89 -17.51 -2.86
C THR A 132 34.99 -18.24 -3.65
N GLY A 133 34.64 -18.90 -4.74
CA GLY A 133 35.54 -19.58 -5.65
C GLY A 133 36.13 -18.59 -6.65
N SER A 134 35.38 -18.15 -7.65
CA SER A 134 35.92 -17.34 -8.75
C SER A 134 36.37 -15.94 -8.35
N VAL A 135 35.63 -15.22 -7.49
CA VAL A 135 36.02 -13.83 -7.14
C VAL A 135 37.20 -13.84 -6.18
N ILE A 136 37.17 -14.68 -5.15
CA ILE A 136 38.30 -14.79 -4.22
C ILE A 136 39.50 -15.47 -4.87
N THR A 137 39.33 -16.44 -5.77
CA THR A 137 40.42 -16.99 -6.58
C THR A 137 40.98 -15.92 -7.53
N ASN A 138 40.17 -15.05 -8.14
CA ASN A 138 40.71 -13.91 -8.91
C ASN A 138 41.45 -12.88 -8.03
N ILE A 139 41.10 -12.77 -6.74
CA ILE A 139 41.80 -11.92 -5.76
C ILE A 139 43.07 -12.59 -5.23
N ASN A 140 43.08 -13.92 -5.10
CA ASN A 140 44.12 -14.69 -4.40
C ASN A 140 44.99 -15.59 -5.32
N ASN A 141 44.66 -15.76 -6.60
CA ASN A 141 45.39 -16.65 -7.51
C ASN A 141 46.51 -15.90 -8.24
N ALA A 142 47.72 -16.31 -7.91
CA ALA A 142 48.94 -15.52 -7.99
C ALA A 142 49.75 -15.69 -9.28
N THR A 143 49.14 -15.86 -10.48
CA THR A 143 49.98 -16.10 -11.68
C THR A 143 49.59 -15.44 -13.00
N THR A 144 48.37 -14.94 -13.24
CA THR A 144 48.03 -14.42 -14.59
C THR A 144 47.38 -13.05 -14.65
N THR A 145 46.85 -12.50 -13.55
CA THR A 145 46.33 -11.11 -13.49
C THR A 145 46.57 -10.48 -12.11
N PRO A 146 47.71 -9.80 -11.87
CA PRO A 146 47.97 -9.12 -10.61
C PRO A 146 46.98 -7.97 -10.35
N ILE A 147 46.55 -7.78 -9.10
CA ILE A 147 45.88 -6.55 -8.68
C ILE A 147 46.94 -5.44 -8.61
N THR A 148 46.98 -4.59 -9.63
CA THR A 148 48.03 -3.57 -9.81
C THR A 148 47.80 -2.26 -9.04
N ASN A 149 46.66 -2.10 -8.35
CA ASN A 149 46.24 -0.82 -7.75
C ASN A 149 45.94 -0.91 -6.24
N ILE A 150 46.81 -1.53 -5.44
CA ILE A 150 46.77 -1.39 -3.98
C ILE A 150 47.49 -0.09 -3.59
N SER A 151 46.75 0.93 -3.14
CA SER A 151 47.34 2.14 -2.55
C SER A 151 47.27 2.07 -1.02
N ALA A 152 48.40 1.82 -0.35
CA ALA A 152 48.55 2.07 1.08
C ALA A 152 49.45 3.31 1.26
N LYS A 153 48.98 4.32 2.00
CA LYS A 153 49.73 5.57 2.23
C LYS A 153 50.46 5.49 3.58
N PHE A 154 51.76 5.25 3.56
CA PHE A 154 52.65 5.58 4.68
C PHE A 154 53.59 6.70 4.25
N GLY A 155 53.57 7.82 4.97
CA GLY A 155 54.49 8.92 4.77
C GLY A 155 55.58 8.88 5.83
N VAL A 156 56.84 8.85 5.41
CA VAL A 156 57.99 9.20 6.27
C VAL A 156 58.59 10.47 5.66
N THR A 157 58.51 11.58 6.39
CA THR A 157 59.01 12.88 5.93
C THR A 157 60.38 13.11 6.56
N ALA A 158 61.42 13.24 5.74
CA ALA A 158 62.72 13.75 6.17
C ALA A 158 62.73 15.27 6.00
N GLU A 159 63.23 16.00 7.00
CA GLU A 159 63.12 17.46 7.05
C GLU A 159 64.05 18.18 6.06
N THR A 160 65.11 17.52 5.56
CA THR A 160 65.90 18.01 4.42
C THR A 160 66.46 16.86 3.57
N GLY A 161 66.14 16.82 2.27
CA GLY A 161 66.64 15.83 1.30
C GLY A 161 65.54 15.08 0.52
N THR A 162 65.82 14.69 -0.73
CA THR A 162 64.85 14.06 -1.64
C THR A 162 64.17 12.82 -1.04
N LYS A 163 62.84 12.78 -1.18
CA LYS A 163 61.94 11.70 -0.76
C LYS A 163 62.52 10.33 -1.14
N LYS A 164 62.75 9.44 -0.17
CA LYS A 164 63.10 8.04 -0.44
C LYS A 164 61.83 7.19 -0.47
N THR A 165 61.62 6.48 -1.57
CA THR A 165 60.50 5.54 -1.75
C THR A 165 60.85 4.20 -1.11
N VAL A 166 60.01 3.70 -0.21
CA VAL A 166 60.10 2.30 0.25
C VAL A 166 59.31 1.45 -0.73
N THR A 167 60.00 0.56 -1.47
CA THR A 167 59.37 -0.36 -2.42
C THR A 167 59.24 -1.73 -1.76
N LEU A 168 58.02 -2.22 -1.61
CA LEU A 168 57.74 -3.58 -1.10
C LEU A 168 57.68 -4.53 -2.30
N ALA A 169 58.72 -5.35 -2.47
CA ALA A 169 58.78 -6.43 -3.46
C ALA A 169 58.82 -7.78 -2.72
N LYS A 170 58.26 -8.84 -3.33
CA LYS A 170 57.95 -10.10 -2.64
C LYS A 170 59.17 -10.84 -2.01
N ASP A 171 60.39 -10.55 -2.46
CA ASP A 171 61.59 -11.35 -2.10
C ASP A 171 62.76 -10.53 -1.50
N THR A 172 62.53 -9.31 -1.01
CA THR A 172 63.57 -8.55 -0.29
C THR A 172 62.97 -7.83 0.91
N GLU A 173 63.50 -8.13 2.10
CA GLU A 173 63.10 -7.52 3.36
C GLU A 173 63.55 -6.05 3.39
N PRO A 174 62.64 -5.06 3.43
CA PRO A 174 63.01 -3.66 3.45
C PRO A 174 63.54 -3.28 4.85
N THR A 175 64.73 -2.68 4.93
CA THR A 175 65.25 -2.12 6.19
C THR A 175 65.21 -0.58 6.16
N VAL A 176 64.74 0.02 7.27
CA VAL A 176 64.72 1.47 7.49
C VAL A 176 65.77 1.80 8.55
N LYS A 177 66.72 2.70 8.23
CA LYS A 177 67.81 3.12 9.14
C LYS A 177 67.58 4.55 9.61
N PHE A 178 67.69 4.80 10.91
CA PHE A 178 67.62 6.14 11.52
C PHE A 178 69.03 6.52 12.03
N GLU A 179 69.63 7.58 11.49
CA GLU A 179 70.99 8.04 11.83
C GLU A 179 70.97 9.45 12.45
N GLY A 180 71.80 9.71 13.47
CA GLY A 180 72.07 11.05 14.01
C GLY A 180 73.03 11.86 13.12
N ASP A 181 73.22 13.16 13.43
CA ASP A 181 74.07 14.07 12.62
C ASP A 181 75.57 13.73 12.63
N GLY A 182 75.99 12.81 13.51
CA GLY A 182 77.35 12.33 13.66
C GLY A 182 78.31 13.29 14.38
N THR A 183 77.94 14.56 14.55
CA THR A 183 78.81 15.61 15.10
C THR A 183 78.45 15.93 16.55
N TYR A 184 77.18 16.20 16.85
CA TYR A 184 76.70 16.49 18.21
C TYR A 184 75.78 15.39 18.72
N ILE A 185 75.03 14.72 17.83
CA ILE A 185 74.13 13.62 18.19
C ILE A 185 74.55 12.34 17.47
N LYS A 186 74.88 11.31 18.26
CA LYS A 186 75.23 9.97 17.78
C LYS A 186 74.06 9.02 18.02
N SER A 187 73.78 8.15 17.06
CA SER A 187 72.73 7.12 17.16
C SER A 187 73.35 5.73 17.12
N ALA A 188 72.86 4.83 17.97
CA ALA A 188 73.24 3.41 17.95
C ALA A 188 71.99 2.53 18.01
N MET A 189 71.97 1.47 17.21
CA MET A 189 70.93 0.46 17.29
C MET A 189 71.32 -0.59 18.33
N THR A 190 70.49 -0.76 19.35
CA THR A 190 70.63 -1.82 20.35
C THR A 190 69.49 -2.83 20.20
N THR A 191 69.51 -3.91 20.97
CA THR A 191 68.45 -4.94 20.99
C THR A 191 67.06 -4.40 21.35
N ASP A 192 66.99 -3.19 21.94
CA ASP A 192 65.75 -2.54 22.36
C ASP A 192 65.31 -1.40 21.41
N GLY A 193 66.00 -1.20 20.29
CA GLY A 193 65.71 -0.16 19.30
C GLY A 193 66.83 0.88 19.13
N VAL A 194 66.53 1.99 18.44
CA VAL A 194 67.50 3.07 18.17
C VAL A 194 67.59 4.02 19.37
N LYS A 195 68.78 4.17 19.95
CA LYS A 195 69.07 5.13 21.03
C LYS A 195 69.96 6.27 20.52
N TYR A 196 69.71 7.48 21.03
CA TYR A 196 70.48 8.68 20.72
C TYR A 196 71.28 9.15 21.94
N SER A 197 72.50 9.66 21.73
CA SER A 197 73.34 10.29 22.75
C SER A 197 73.96 11.60 22.25
N LEU A 198 74.16 12.55 23.17
CA LEU A 198 74.76 13.86 22.91
C LEU A 198 76.27 13.82 23.22
N ASP A 199 77.11 14.32 22.31
CA ASP A 199 78.55 14.45 22.54
C ASP A 199 78.88 15.75 23.29
N THR A 200 78.93 15.64 24.61
CA THR A 200 79.09 16.78 25.52
C THR A 200 80.45 17.48 25.36
N ALA A 201 81.50 16.77 24.95
CA ALA A 201 82.83 17.35 24.77
C ALA A 201 82.88 18.29 23.55
N ALA A 202 82.27 17.87 22.43
CA ALA A 202 82.13 18.69 21.24
C ALA A 202 81.27 19.94 21.49
N LEU A 203 80.22 19.81 22.31
CA LEU A 203 79.35 20.93 22.65
C LEU A 203 80.06 21.96 23.55
N THR A 204 80.73 21.54 24.64
CA THR A 204 81.40 22.47 25.57
C THR A 204 82.51 23.29 24.91
N GLY A 205 83.24 22.72 23.94
CA GLY A 205 84.25 23.45 23.16
C GLY A 205 83.68 24.59 22.31
N ALA A 206 82.43 24.49 21.85
CA ALA A 206 81.79 25.50 21.02
C ALA A 206 81.27 26.71 21.83
N ILE A 207 80.96 26.54 23.12
CA ILE A 207 80.29 27.56 23.96
C ILE A 207 81.19 28.25 24.99
N GLY A 208 82.33 27.68 25.38
CA GLY A 208 83.13 28.18 26.52
C GLY A 208 84.32 29.10 26.21
N GLY A 209 84.73 29.28 24.95
CA GLY A 209 86.06 29.80 24.61
C GLY A 209 86.19 31.26 24.16
N THR A 210 85.11 32.05 24.01
CA THR A 210 85.17 33.32 23.23
C THR A 210 84.62 34.58 23.92
N ALA A 211 84.15 34.53 25.17
CA ALA A 211 83.54 35.70 25.81
C ALA A 211 84.56 36.59 26.55
N ASN A 212 85.15 37.56 25.84
CA ASN A 212 85.90 38.68 26.44
C ASN A 212 85.02 39.96 26.48
N TRP A 213 85.01 40.68 27.60
CA TRP A 213 84.22 41.92 27.76
C TRP A 213 85.15 43.13 27.89
N THR A 214 84.81 44.25 27.26
CA THR A 214 85.61 45.49 27.30
C THR A 214 84.75 46.61 27.89
N ILE A 215 85.23 47.29 28.93
CA ILE A 215 84.58 48.50 29.46
C ILE A 215 85.34 49.72 28.95
N LYS A 216 84.59 50.69 28.41
CA LYS A 216 85.08 52.00 27.97
C LYS A 216 84.24 53.09 28.59
N ASP A 217 84.86 54.21 28.95
CA ASP A 217 84.11 55.44 29.26
C ASP A 217 83.76 56.20 27.97
N ALA A 218 82.95 57.25 28.12
CA ALA A 218 82.48 58.10 27.02
C ALA A 218 83.24 59.44 26.94
N GLU A 219 84.42 59.53 27.57
CA GLU A 219 85.23 60.75 27.58
C GLU A 219 85.90 60.99 26.22
N ALA A 220 86.34 62.22 25.97
CA ALA A 220 86.91 62.61 24.68
C ALA A 220 88.18 61.82 24.29
N VAL A 221 88.92 61.30 25.27
CA VAL A 221 89.96 60.27 25.08
C VAL A 221 89.56 59.05 25.92
N PRO A 222 88.98 58.01 25.32
CA PRO A 222 88.38 56.93 26.10
C PRO A 222 89.42 56.09 26.83
N GLY A 223 89.22 55.87 28.14
CA GLY A 223 89.88 54.79 28.86
C GLY A 223 89.30 53.43 28.42
N SER A 224 90.12 52.39 28.29
CA SER A 224 89.65 51.03 27.96
C SER A 224 90.36 49.98 28.79
N LYS A 225 89.60 49.02 29.34
CA LYS A 225 90.14 47.87 30.08
C LYS A 225 89.44 46.58 29.65
N LEU A 226 90.24 45.55 29.36
CA LEU A 226 89.76 44.20 29.09
C LEU A 226 89.44 43.52 30.42
N ILE A 227 88.32 42.80 30.48
CA ILE A 227 87.95 41.96 31.61
C ILE A 227 87.91 40.51 31.15
N ASN A 228 88.72 39.68 31.82
CA ASN A 228 88.75 38.22 31.66
C ASN A 228 89.15 37.56 32.99
N SER A 229 89.28 36.24 33.00
CA SER A 229 89.64 35.49 34.22
C SER A 229 90.99 35.90 34.82
N ALA A 230 91.92 36.43 34.03
CA ALA A 230 93.23 36.91 34.49
C ALA A 230 93.22 38.39 34.95
N THR A 231 92.20 39.16 34.56
CA THR A 231 92.10 40.61 34.85
C THR A 231 90.67 41.01 35.25
N PRO A 232 90.24 40.74 36.50
CA PRO A 232 88.90 41.08 36.96
C PRO A 232 88.70 42.59 37.19
N LEU A 233 87.46 43.09 37.05
CA LEU A 233 87.07 44.45 37.42
C LEU A 233 86.97 44.60 38.95
N VAL A 234 87.58 45.64 39.50
CA VAL A 234 87.47 46.02 40.92
C VAL A 234 86.88 47.43 41.00
N VAL A 235 85.82 47.61 41.79
CA VAL A 235 85.12 48.90 41.97
C VAL A 235 85.21 49.34 43.43
N THR A 236 85.53 50.62 43.67
CA THR A 236 85.68 51.20 45.03
C THR A 236 84.85 52.49 45.17
N GLY A 237 84.23 52.71 46.34
CA GLY A 237 83.49 53.95 46.66
C GLY A 237 84.32 54.96 47.47
N ALA A 238 84.10 56.27 47.24
CA ALA A 238 84.68 57.39 47.99
C ALA A 238 83.65 58.53 48.15
N GLY A 239 83.86 59.45 49.10
CA GLY A 239 83.03 60.67 49.23
C GLY A 239 81.57 60.43 49.64
N GLY A 240 81.30 59.41 50.47
CA GLY A 240 79.94 59.06 50.91
C GLY A 240 79.21 58.10 49.98
N VAL A 241 79.86 57.60 48.91
CA VAL A 241 79.36 56.51 48.07
C VAL A 241 79.88 55.17 48.58
N THR A 242 79.01 54.17 48.69
CA THR A 242 79.38 52.77 49.03
C THR A 242 79.15 51.86 47.82
N THR A 243 80.02 50.87 47.62
CA THR A 243 79.94 49.95 46.47
C THR A 243 80.05 48.50 46.92
N LYS A 244 79.20 47.61 46.39
CA LYS A 244 79.22 46.17 46.69
C LYS A 244 78.89 45.36 45.44
N VAL A 245 79.64 44.28 45.20
CA VAL A 245 79.35 43.28 44.15
C VAL A 245 78.99 41.97 44.82
N ASP A 246 77.81 41.43 44.49
CA ASP A 246 77.37 40.10 44.91
C ASP A 246 76.63 39.37 43.77
N ALA A 247 75.96 38.24 44.08
CA ALA A 247 75.26 37.44 43.07
C ALA A 247 74.15 38.22 42.31
N GLY A 248 73.70 39.36 42.84
CA GLY A 248 72.74 40.25 42.18
C GLY A 248 73.35 41.32 41.28
N GLY A 249 74.69 41.41 41.19
CA GLY A 249 75.41 42.40 40.38
C GLY A 249 76.10 43.48 41.22
N LEU A 250 76.46 44.61 40.58
CA LEU A 250 77.08 45.77 41.23
C LEU A 250 75.99 46.70 41.79
N THR A 251 76.04 46.97 43.09
CA THR A 251 75.24 48.00 43.76
C THR A 251 76.11 49.18 44.17
N ILE A 252 75.61 50.39 43.91
CA ILE A 252 76.21 51.66 44.33
C ILE A 252 75.19 52.38 45.20
N GLY A 253 75.53 52.60 46.47
CA GLY A 253 74.67 53.26 47.46
C GLY A 253 75.28 54.56 47.97
N LEU A 254 74.49 55.33 48.71
CA LEU A 254 74.95 56.51 49.44
C LEU A 254 74.95 56.18 50.94
N ASP A 255 75.99 56.62 51.66
CA ASP A 255 76.07 56.50 53.11
C ASP A 255 75.15 57.54 53.77
N GLY A 256 74.11 57.04 54.43
CA GLY A 256 73.12 57.86 55.13
C GLY A 256 73.72 58.71 56.26
N SER A 257 74.84 58.32 56.86
CA SER A 257 75.49 59.11 57.92
C SER A 257 76.13 60.39 57.36
N THR A 258 76.79 60.27 56.21
CA THR A 258 77.46 61.37 55.53
C THR A 258 76.44 62.31 54.85
N LEU A 259 75.37 61.74 54.27
CA LEU A 259 74.30 62.51 53.62
C LEU A 259 73.47 63.30 54.64
N SER A 260 73.17 62.71 55.81
CA SER A 260 72.39 63.37 56.86
C SER A 260 73.12 64.57 57.47
N ASN A 261 74.44 64.48 57.68
CA ASN A 261 75.24 65.61 58.17
C ASN A 261 75.29 66.78 57.17
N THR A 262 75.15 66.51 55.88
CA THR A 262 75.11 67.54 54.83
C THR A 262 73.75 68.25 54.80
N ILE A 263 72.65 67.54 55.03
CA ILE A 263 71.29 68.10 54.99
C ILE A 263 70.95 68.87 56.28
N ASN A 264 71.32 68.35 57.46
CA ASN A 264 70.92 68.94 58.75
C ASN A 264 71.71 70.17 59.18
N ASN A 265 72.85 70.48 58.54
CA ASN A 265 73.67 71.64 58.89
C ASN A 265 73.68 72.73 57.79
N SER A 266 72.67 72.72 56.91
CA SER A 266 72.54 73.72 55.86
C SER A 266 71.98 75.03 56.43
N SER A 267 72.75 76.11 56.34
CA SER A 267 72.38 77.45 56.82
C SER A 267 71.42 78.22 55.89
N THR A 268 70.95 77.59 54.82
CA THR A 268 69.92 78.13 53.91
C THR A 268 68.55 77.52 54.21
N VAL A 269 67.54 78.36 54.40
CA VAL A 269 66.14 77.96 54.60
C VAL A 269 65.67 76.99 53.50
N ILE A 270 65.11 75.84 53.91
CA ILE A 270 64.47 74.89 52.99
C ILE A 270 63.08 75.42 52.64
N ASN A 271 62.97 76.20 51.56
CA ASN A 271 61.71 76.81 51.12
C ASN A 271 60.70 75.84 50.51
N ASN A 272 61.02 74.54 50.43
CA ASN A 272 60.18 73.53 49.77
C ASN A 272 59.58 72.48 50.72
N VAL A 273 59.50 72.75 52.03
CA VAL A 273 58.52 72.02 52.85
C VAL A 273 57.15 72.67 52.65
N GLU A 274 56.57 72.47 51.46
CA GLU A 274 55.15 72.69 51.27
C GLU A 274 54.41 71.61 52.10
N ALA A 275 54.09 71.90 53.36
CA ALA A 275 53.03 71.16 54.04
C ALA A 275 51.70 71.57 53.37
N LYS A 276 51.38 70.91 52.24
CA LYS A 276 50.15 71.13 51.47
C LYS A 276 48.95 70.58 52.23
N PHE A 277 48.51 71.26 53.28
CA PHE A 277 47.15 71.04 53.78
C PHE A 277 46.21 72.05 53.11
N LYS A 278 45.76 71.70 51.91
CA LYS A 278 44.67 72.38 51.22
C LYS A 278 43.37 71.67 51.58
N ILE A 279 42.38 72.38 52.12
CA ILE A 279 41.00 71.92 52.12
C ILE A 279 40.31 72.62 50.96
N ALA A 280 39.82 71.85 49.99
CA ALA A 280 39.04 72.37 48.87
C ALA A 280 37.56 72.19 49.17
N ASP A 281 36.78 73.28 49.12
CA ASP A 281 35.33 73.24 48.97
C ASP A 281 35.00 73.45 47.48
N THR A 282 34.13 72.60 46.94
CA THR A 282 33.71 72.59 45.54
C THR A 282 32.80 73.77 45.17
N GLY A 283 32.34 74.59 46.13
CA GLY A 283 31.35 75.64 45.88
C GLY A 283 31.87 77.05 45.59
N THR A 284 33.01 77.48 46.15
CA THR A 284 33.40 78.92 46.09
C THR A 284 34.90 79.21 45.95
N GLY A 285 35.74 78.18 45.77
CA GLY A 285 37.19 78.32 45.55
C GLY A 285 38.03 78.10 46.81
N THR A 286 39.27 77.62 46.62
CA THR A 286 40.24 77.33 47.69
C THR A 286 40.52 78.54 48.57
N LYS A 287 40.32 78.42 49.88
CA LYS A 287 40.84 79.35 50.89
C LYS A 287 42.17 78.82 51.43
N THR A 288 43.21 79.64 51.41
CA THR A 288 44.49 79.36 52.07
C THR A 288 44.38 79.74 53.54
N ILE A 289 44.60 78.78 54.44
CA ILE A 289 44.68 79.05 55.89
C ILE A 289 46.11 79.48 56.18
N THR A 290 46.29 80.74 56.57
CA THR A 290 47.57 81.24 57.09
C THR A 290 47.52 81.27 58.61
N ALA A 291 48.49 80.61 59.26
CA ALA A 291 48.68 80.71 60.71
C ALA A 291 49.27 82.08 61.07
N ASP A 292 48.41 83.10 61.13
CA ASP A 292 48.70 84.34 61.86
C ASP A 292 48.65 84.05 63.37
N LYS A 293 49.57 84.64 64.11
CA LYS A 293 49.74 84.46 65.56
C LYS A 293 48.57 85.02 66.42
N THR A 294 47.50 85.61 65.84
CA THR A 294 46.52 86.39 66.61
C THR A 294 45.02 86.27 66.25
N GLY A 295 44.57 85.39 65.37
CA GLY A 295 43.14 85.24 65.06
C GLY A 295 42.67 83.79 64.91
N THR A 296 41.66 83.36 65.68
CA THR A 296 41.07 82.03 65.54
C THR A 296 40.14 81.98 64.32
N GLU A 297 40.54 81.28 63.25
CA GLU A 297 39.62 80.86 62.19
C GLU A 297 38.95 79.52 62.55
N ILE A 298 37.61 79.48 62.55
CA ILE A 298 36.84 78.26 62.79
C ILE A 298 36.63 77.55 61.45
N ILE A 299 37.13 76.32 61.32
CA ILE A 299 36.88 75.45 60.17
C ILE A 299 35.59 74.67 60.42
N THR A 300 34.56 74.94 59.62
CA THR A 300 33.29 74.20 59.68
C THR A 300 33.30 73.05 58.67
N PHE A 301 33.14 71.83 59.16
CA PHE A 301 32.95 70.65 58.32
C PHE A 301 31.45 70.34 58.23
N ALA A 302 30.80 70.80 57.17
CA ALA A 302 29.36 70.59 56.94
C ALA A 302 29.13 69.41 55.96
N GLY A 303 28.10 68.62 56.22
CA GLY A 303 27.54 67.72 55.21
C GLY A 303 26.76 68.47 54.12
N ASP A 304 26.10 67.75 53.20
CA ASP A 304 25.32 68.36 52.10
C ASP A 304 23.96 68.96 52.56
N GLY A 305 23.65 68.83 53.86
CA GLY A 305 22.41 69.31 54.45
C GLY A 305 21.19 68.44 54.13
N ASN A 306 21.38 67.28 53.48
CA ASN A 306 20.30 66.39 53.07
C ASN A 306 20.60 64.90 53.36
N ILE A 307 21.51 64.27 52.62
CA ILE A 307 21.83 62.84 52.74
C ILE A 307 23.04 62.63 53.65
N ILE A 308 24.02 63.52 53.59
CA ILE A 308 25.23 63.44 54.42
C ILE A 308 25.13 64.49 55.53
N GLU A 309 25.21 64.03 56.76
CA GLU A 309 25.29 64.86 57.96
C GLU A 309 26.70 64.76 58.56
N SER A 310 27.17 65.82 59.19
CA SER A 310 28.46 65.85 59.89
C SER A 310 28.27 66.14 61.38
N GLU A 311 29.12 65.52 62.19
CA GLU A 311 29.20 65.77 63.62
C GLU A 311 30.67 65.89 64.03
N VAL A 312 31.01 66.97 64.73
CA VAL A 312 32.37 67.21 65.23
C VAL A 312 32.42 66.85 66.70
N GLY A 313 33.14 65.77 67.02
CA GLY A 313 33.35 65.30 68.39
C GLY A 313 34.82 65.38 68.81
N THR A 314 35.12 64.99 70.05
CA THR A 314 36.47 65.00 70.62
C THR A 314 37.49 64.09 69.91
N ALA A 315 37.01 63.16 69.07
CA ALA A 315 37.82 62.27 68.24
C ALA A 315 37.94 62.72 66.77
N GLY A 316 37.44 63.91 66.42
CA GLY A 316 37.46 64.46 65.06
C GLY A 316 36.07 64.56 64.41
N VAL A 317 36.06 64.77 63.09
CA VAL A 317 34.85 64.91 62.27
C VAL A 317 34.35 63.54 61.82
N LYS A 318 33.10 63.22 62.10
CA LYS A 318 32.43 62.03 61.55
C LYS A 318 31.34 62.46 60.57
N TYR A 319 31.30 61.83 59.41
CA TYR A 319 30.19 61.93 58.48
C TYR A 319 29.29 60.71 58.66
N LYS A 320 27.97 60.94 58.67
CA LYS A 320 26.95 59.90 58.72
C LYS A 320 25.93 60.13 57.62
N VAL A 321 25.28 59.06 57.20
CA VAL A 321 24.19 59.11 56.21
C VAL A 321 22.88 59.25 56.95
N ASN A 322 22.06 60.23 56.58
CA ASN A 322 20.67 60.30 57.02
C ASN A 322 19.87 59.23 56.28
N THR A 323 19.68 58.09 56.93
CA THR A 323 19.01 56.92 56.35
C THR A 323 17.57 57.22 55.92
N ALA A 324 16.86 58.10 56.64
CA ALA A 324 15.48 58.46 56.29
C ALA A 324 15.41 59.25 54.98
N ASN A 325 16.30 60.25 54.83
CA ASN A 325 16.39 61.05 53.61
C ASN A 325 16.93 60.23 52.44
N LEU A 326 17.93 59.37 52.67
CA LEU A 326 18.43 58.44 51.65
C LEU A 326 17.34 57.49 51.16
N ASN A 327 16.59 56.86 52.07
CA ASN A 327 15.49 55.96 51.72
C ASN A 327 14.40 56.70 50.95
N THR A 328 14.06 57.92 51.37
CA THR A 328 13.09 58.77 50.67
C THR A 328 13.57 59.09 49.25
N ALA A 329 14.84 59.47 49.08
CA ALA A 329 15.41 59.75 47.77
C ALA A 329 15.43 58.52 46.86
N ILE A 330 15.83 57.35 47.38
CA ILE A 330 15.83 56.07 46.67
C ILE A 330 14.41 55.68 46.27
N ASN A 331 13.45 55.74 47.20
CA ASN A 331 12.06 55.37 46.93
C ASN A 331 11.42 56.30 45.89
N ASN A 332 11.70 57.60 45.94
CA ASN A 332 11.23 58.55 44.94
C ASN A 332 11.86 58.28 43.56
N GLN A 333 13.15 57.92 43.51
CA GLN A 333 13.82 57.47 42.28
C GLN A 333 13.18 56.20 41.72
N ILE A 334 12.92 55.20 42.56
CA ILE A 334 12.25 53.96 42.16
C ILE A 334 10.83 54.24 41.64
N ALA A 335 10.06 55.06 42.34
CA ALA A 335 8.69 55.42 41.97
C ALA A 335 8.60 56.27 40.69
N SER A 336 9.64 57.04 40.37
CA SER A 336 9.71 57.84 39.13
C SER A 336 10.43 57.14 37.98
N ASN A 337 11.15 56.04 38.24
CA ASN A 337 11.88 55.29 37.23
C ASN A 337 10.91 54.47 36.37
N THR A 338 10.74 54.90 35.12
CA THR A 338 9.83 54.29 34.15
C THR A 338 10.13 52.83 33.85
N THR A 339 11.40 52.38 33.90
CA THR A 339 11.76 50.96 33.72
C THR A 339 11.28 50.11 34.89
N VAL A 340 11.44 50.58 36.13
CA VAL A 340 10.97 49.86 37.32
C VAL A 340 9.44 49.87 37.40
N GLN A 341 8.80 50.98 37.03
CA GLN A 341 7.34 51.07 36.94
C GLN A 341 6.76 50.14 35.86
N ASN A 342 7.46 49.98 34.74
CA ASN A 342 7.07 49.01 33.71
C ASN A 342 7.27 47.55 34.17
N LEU A 343 8.24 47.29 35.05
CA LEU A 343 8.45 45.95 35.63
C LEU A 343 7.37 45.62 36.69
N ALA A 344 7.03 46.57 37.55
CA ALA A 344 5.94 46.44 38.54
C ALA A 344 4.55 46.38 37.88
N GLY A 345 4.32 47.15 36.81
CA GLY A 345 3.08 47.11 36.03
C GLY A 345 2.96 45.88 35.12
N GLY A 346 4.07 45.20 34.83
CA GLY A 346 4.09 43.95 34.04
C GLY A 346 4.03 42.67 34.89
N PHE A 347 4.33 42.75 36.19
CA PHE A 347 4.32 41.62 37.11
C PHE A 347 3.76 42.04 38.47
N THR A 348 2.45 41.90 38.67
CA THR A 348 1.81 42.12 39.97
C THR A 348 2.03 40.90 40.87
N VAL A 349 2.74 41.07 42.00
CA VAL A 349 2.70 40.15 43.14
C VAL A 349 2.14 40.93 44.33
N SER A 350 0.88 40.70 44.66
CA SER A 350 0.21 41.30 45.82
C SER A 350 0.68 40.64 47.12
N ASN A 351 0.88 41.46 48.15
CA ASN A 351 1.17 41.00 49.50
C ASN A 351 -0.09 40.54 50.25
N GLU A 352 0.16 40.02 51.45
CA GLU A 352 -0.75 39.31 52.33
C GLU A 352 -1.87 40.19 52.89
N ALA A 353 -3.02 40.24 52.20
CA ALA A 353 -4.38 40.27 52.76
C ALA A 353 -5.44 40.48 51.66
N GLY A 354 -6.17 39.41 51.32
CA GLY A 354 -7.55 39.50 50.81
C GLY A 354 -7.74 39.89 49.34
N THR A 355 -8.37 38.98 48.59
CA THR A 355 -8.78 39.03 47.17
C THR A 355 -7.66 38.83 46.14
N LYS A 356 -7.73 37.67 45.45
CA LYS A 356 -6.89 37.35 44.30
C LYS A 356 -7.30 38.29 43.16
N GLN A 357 -6.42 39.21 42.78
CA GLN A 357 -6.59 40.01 41.56
C GLN A 357 -5.89 39.35 40.38
N ASP A 358 -6.51 39.43 39.22
CA ASP A 358 -6.07 38.80 37.98
C ASP A 358 -4.69 39.31 37.54
N ILE A 359 -3.79 38.39 37.18
CA ILE A 359 -2.56 38.72 36.46
C ILE A 359 -2.96 39.17 35.05
N THR A 360 -2.97 40.49 34.81
CA THR A 360 -3.30 41.06 33.51
C THR A 360 -2.02 41.16 32.67
N LEU A 361 -1.71 40.10 31.91
CA LEU A 361 -0.63 40.12 30.91
C LEU A 361 -1.10 40.87 29.66
N GLY A 362 -0.65 42.12 29.54
CA GLY A 362 -0.98 43.03 28.45
C GLY A 362 -1.90 44.14 28.94
N GLY A 363 -1.41 45.38 28.94
CA GLY A 363 -2.22 46.56 29.30
C GLY A 363 -3.49 46.67 28.45
N ALA A 364 -4.38 47.61 28.77
CA ALA A 364 -5.75 47.75 28.22
C ALA A 364 -5.92 47.63 26.68
N SER A 365 -4.84 47.67 25.90
CA SER A 365 -4.81 47.59 24.44
C SER A 365 -4.10 46.33 23.88
N LYS A 366 -3.48 45.47 24.71
CA LYS A 366 -2.79 44.25 24.27
C LYS A 366 -3.40 43.03 24.96
N LYS A 367 -3.97 42.17 24.12
CA LYS A 367 -4.82 41.05 24.48
C LYS A 367 -4.09 40.07 25.40
N ASN A 368 -4.73 39.73 26.52
CA ASN A 368 -4.47 38.59 27.38
C ASN A 368 -4.07 37.36 26.53
N ILE A 369 -3.25 36.45 27.07
CA ILE A 369 -3.03 35.13 26.45
C ILE A 369 -4.38 34.41 26.40
N LYS A 370 -5.06 34.49 25.26
CA LYS A 370 -6.36 33.85 25.05
C LYS A 370 -6.12 32.39 24.66
N PHE A 371 -6.23 31.49 25.62
CA PHE A 371 -6.35 30.06 25.32
C PHE A 371 -7.77 29.79 24.81
N ALA A 372 -7.93 29.80 23.50
CA ALA A 372 -9.20 29.51 22.84
C ALA A 372 -9.03 28.31 21.90
N GLY A 373 -9.94 27.35 22.00
CA GLY A 373 -10.10 26.34 20.97
C GLY A 373 -10.99 26.87 19.85
N GLU A 374 -10.88 26.23 18.69
CA GLU A 374 -11.76 26.52 17.56
C GLU A 374 -13.21 26.21 17.96
N ALA A 375 -14.13 27.14 17.69
CA ALA A 375 -15.52 27.04 18.10
C ALA A 375 -16.14 25.72 17.63
N ASN A 376 -16.86 25.04 18.53
CA ASN A 376 -17.50 23.74 18.29
C ASN A 376 -16.55 22.58 17.90
N LYS A 377 -15.24 22.73 18.07
CA LYS A 377 -14.24 21.66 17.86
C LYS A 377 -13.48 21.34 19.13
N ILE A 378 -12.86 22.34 19.74
CA ILE A 378 -12.06 22.18 20.95
C ILE A 378 -12.59 23.14 22.00
N ASP A 379 -12.99 22.59 23.15
CA ASP A 379 -13.30 23.40 24.31
C ASP A 379 -12.03 23.57 25.12
N VAL A 380 -11.70 24.83 25.38
CA VAL A 380 -10.64 25.21 26.29
C VAL A 380 -11.29 25.85 27.50
N THR A 381 -11.11 25.24 28.66
CA THR A 381 -11.60 25.77 29.94
C THR A 381 -10.41 26.11 30.81
N VAL A 382 -10.36 27.35 31.28
CA VAL A 382 -9.38 27.78 32.27
C VAL A 382 -10.10 27.84 33.61
N THR A 383 -9.79 26.92 34.51
CA THR A 383 -10.31 26.93 35.87
C THR A 383 -9.25 27.48 36.81
N ALA A 384 -9.65 28.39 37.69
CA ALA A 384 -8.82 28.79 38.82
C ALA A 384 -8.74 27.60 39.79
N ASP A 385 -7.65 26.84 39.74
CA ASP A 385 -7.41 25.82 40.76
C ASP A 385 -6.87 26.52 42.01
N GLY A 386 -7.43 26.20 43.16
CA GLY A 386 -6.92 26.72 44.43
C GLY A 386 -5.43 26.37 44.56
N SER A 387 -4.65 27.25 45.18
CA SER A 387 -3.19 27.13 45.43
C SER A 387 -2.22 27.04 44.24
N ASP A 388 -2.52 26.35 43.13
CA ASP A 388 -1.49 25.95 42.13
C ASP A 388 -1.50 26.74 40.80
N GLY A 389 -2.30 27.80 40.70
CA GLY A 389 -2.40 28.64 39.49
C GLY A 389 -3.47 28.17 38.50
N ALA A 390 -3.60 28.90 37.39
CA ALA A 390 -4.66 28.64 36.41
C ALA A 390 -4.43 27.31 35.67
N LYS A 391 -5.37 26.36 35.79
CA LYS A 391 -5.31 25.09 35.09
C LYS A 391 -6.04 25.20 33.75
N VAL A 392 -5.31 25.03 32.65
CA VAL A 392 -5.89 24.97 31.30
C VAL A 392 -6.28 23.53 30.99
N THR A 393 -7.57 23.27 30.88
CA THR A 393 -8.12 21.99 30.45
C THR A 393 -8.52 22.09 28.97
N VAL A 394 -7.95 21.21 28.15
CA VAL A 394 -8.28 21.10 26.72
C VAL A 394 -9.06 19.80 26.53
N LYS A 395 -10.27 19.90 26.00
CA LYS A 395 -11.11 18.74 25.69
C LYS A 395 -11.72 18.88 24.30
N ALA A 396 -12.03 17.75 23.67
CA ALA A 396 -12.87 17.75 22.48
C ALA A 396 -14.25 18.34 22.82
N ASN A 397 -14.73 19.27 22.01
CA ASN A 397 -16.10 19.75 22.11
C ASN A 397 -17.06 18.58 21.75
N PRO A 398 -18.22 18.43 22.41
CA PRO A 398 -19.20 17.41 22.06
C PRO A 398 -19.64 17.41 20.58
N ASN A 399 -19.61 18.59 19.94
CA ASN A 399 -19.92 18.78 18.54
C ASN A 399 -18.74 18.52 17.60
N LEU A 400 -17.57 18.11 18.11
CA LEU A 400 -16.37 17.90 17.28
C LEU A 400 -16.68 16.93 16.13
N GLY A 401 -17.35 15.80 16.40
CA GLY A 401 -17.73 14.83 15.36
C GLY A 401 -18.60 15.38 14.23
N GLN A 402 -19.42 16.41 14.49
CA GLN A 402 -20.29 17.06 13.51
C GLN A 402 -19.54 18.10 12.66
N ASN A 403 -18.46 18.67 13.21
CA ASN A 403 -17.74 19.82 12.63
C ASN A 403 -16.32 19.46 12.17
N ILE A 404 -15.96 18.17 12.16
CA ILE A 404 -14.76 17.70 11.48
C ILE A 404 -15.01 17.77 9.98
N ASP A 405 -14.18 18.56 9.30
CA ASP A 405 -14.10 18.50 7.84
C ASP A 405 -13.44 17.19 7.42
N ILE A 406 -14.26 16.27 6.92
CA ILE A 406 -13.84 14.97 6.37
C ILE A 406 -13.79 14.97 4.84
N SER A 407 -13.93 16.12 4.18
CA SER A 407 -14.00 16.21 2.71
C SER A 407 -12.74 15.67 2.01
N ASN A 408 -11.58 15.77 2.67
CA ASN A 408 -10.30 15.24 2.17
C ASN A 408 -10.05 13.77 2.52
N ASN A 409 -10.95 13.12 3.26
CA ASN A 409 -10.84 11.69 3.52
C ASN A 409 -11.39 10.90 2.33
N SER A 410 -10.49 10.48 1.44
CA SER A 410 -10.84 9.78 0.20
C SER A 410 -11.69 8.52 0.41
N ALA A 411 -11.50 7.80 1.53
CA ALA A 411 -12.31 6.63 1.85
C ALA A 411 -13.78 7.01 2.12
N ILE A 412 -14.02 8.07 2.89
CA ILE A 412 -15.37 8.58 3.18
C ILE A 412 -16.01 9.16 1.91
N THR A 413 -15.24 9.90 1.11
CA THR A 413 -15.73 10.44 -0.17
C THR A 413 -16.08 9.31 -1.15
N THR A 414 -15.29 8.23 -1.19
CA THR A 414 -15.56 7.05 -2.03
C THR A 414 -16.80 6.30 -1.54
N ILE A 415 -16.93 6.08 -0.23
CA ILE A 415 -18.13 5.45 0.36
C ILE A 415 -19.37 6.30 0.07
N THR A 416 -19.29 7.62 0.24
CA THR A 416 -20.39 8.55 -0.06
C THR A 416 -20.77 8.52 -1.55
N GLY A 417 -19.78 8.49 -2.44
CA GLY A 417 -19.97 8.32 -3.88
C GLY A 417 -20.62 6.98 -4.24
N ALA A 418 -20.19 5.88 -3.63
CA ALA A 418 -20.77 4.56 -3.85
C ALA A 418 -22.21 4.44 -3.33
N LEU A 419 -22.48 4.98 -2.13
CA LEU A 419 -23.81 5.00 -1.54
C LEU A 419 -24.79 5.89 -2.34
N SER A 420 -24.32 7.03 -2.85
CA SER A 420 -25.10 7.91 -3.71
C SER A 420 -25.29 7.37 -5.12
N GLY A 421 -24.36 6.55 -5.61
CA GLY A 421 -24.47 5.86 -6.91
C GLY A 421 -25.51 4.74 -6.93
N GLY A 422 -25.84 4.14 -5.78
CA GLY A 422 -26.91 3.14 -5.67
C GLY A 422 -26.62 1.80 -6.36
N LEU A 423 -27.67 0.99 -6.54
CA LEU A 423 -27.64 -0.30 -7.23
C LEU A 423 -28.43 -0.25 -8.54
N ASN A 424 -27.86 -0.83 -9.59
CA ASN A 424 -28.50 -0.98 -10.91
C ASN A 424 -29.13 -2.36 -11.06
N PHE A 425 -30.42 -2.41 -11.40
CA PHE A 425 -31.15 -3.63 -11.73
C PHE A 425 -31.50 -3.62 -13.22
N ALA A 426 -30.90 -4.52 -14.01
CA ALA A 426 -31.20 -4.64 -15.43
C ALA A 426 -32.42 -5.54 -15.66
N GLY A 427 -33.33 -5.10 -16.52
CA GLY A 427 -34.45 -5.89 -17.04
C GLY A 427 -34.42 -5.95 -18.57
N ASN A 428 -35.36 -6.71 -19.14
CA ASN A 428 -35.46 -6.91 -20.59
C ASN A 428 -35.80 -5.62 -21.37
N ASP A 429 -36.26 -4.58 -20.68
CA ASP A 429 -36.59 -3.26 -21.25
C ASP A 429 -35.79 -2.13 -20.57
N GLY A 430 -34.52 -2.40 -20.27
CA GLY A 430 -33.58 -1.42 -19.72
C GLY A 430 -33.29 -1.59 -18.23
N ALA A 431 -32.52 -0.66 -17.68
CA ALA A 431 -32.01 -0.73 -16.31
C ALA A 431 -32.65 0.33 -15.40
N VAL A 432 -32.72 0.01 -14.11
CA VAL A 432 -33.28 0.88 -13.09
C VAL A 432 -32.31 1.03 -11.92
N ASN A 433 -31.99 2.27 -11.53
CA ASN A 433 -31.07 2.57 -10.42
C ASN A 433 -31.84 2.94 -9.14
N ARG A 434 -31.50 2.35 -8.00
CA ARG A 434 -32.01 2.71 -6.68
C ARG A 434 -30.88 3.11 -5.74
N THR A 435 -30.94 4.32 -5.21
CA THR A 435 -30.04 4.81 -4.15
C THR A 435 -30.48 4.35 -2.77
N LEU A 436 -29.62 4.51 -1.76
CA LEU A 436 -29.94 4.15 -0.38
C LEU A 436 -31.22 4.86 0.09
N GLY A 437 -32.12 4.11 0.73
CA GLY A 437 -33.41 4.61 1.21
C GLY A 437 -34.55 4.56 0.19
N GLN A 438 -34.27 4.33 -1.11
CA GLN A 438 -35.33 4.10 -2.09
C GLN A 438 -35.82 2.65 -2.09
N THR A 439 -37.12 2.45 -2.32
CA THR A 439 -37.73 1.12 -2.45
C THR A 439 -37.72 0.65 -3.91
N LEU A 440 -37.27 -0.59 -4.16
CA LEU A 440 -37.47 -1.28 -5.44
C LEU A 440 -38.80 -2.04 -5.40
N ASN A 441 -39.78 -1.60 -6.21
CA ASN A 441 -41.04 -2.31 -6.34
C ASN A 441 -40.94 -3.40 -7.42
N LEU A 442 -40.92 -4.67 -6.99
CA LEU A 442 -41.00 -5.83 -7.87
C LEU A 442 -42.45 -6.34 -7.88
N LYS A 443 -43.19 -6.04 -8.95
CA LYS A 443 -44.60 -6.43 -9.11
C LYS A 443 -44.81 -7.05 -10.48
N GLY A 444 -45.52 -8.18 -10.52
CA GLY A 444 -46.19 -8.61 -11.75
C GLY A 444 -47.51 -7.87 -11.94
N GLY A 445 -48.22 -8.12 -13.04
CA GLY A 445 -49.54 -7.52 -13.28
C GLY A 445 -50.66 -7.99 -12.32
N LEU A 446 -50.36 -8.82 -11.32
CA LEU A 446 -51.32 -9.34 -10.35
C LEU A 446 -51.55 -8.33 -9.22
N ALA A 447 -52.78 -7.79 -9.14
CA ALA A 447 -53.17 -6.80 -8.12
C ALA A 447 -53.21 -7.38 -6.69
N SER A 448 -53.48 -8.68 -6.54
CA SER A 448 -53.40 -9.41 -5.26
C SER A 448 -52.97 -10.86 -5.48
N VAL A 449 -51.95 -11.31 -4.75
CA VAL A 449 -51.38 -12.69 -4.84
C VAL A 449 -52.15 -13.73 -4.01
N SER A 450 -53.30 -13.38 -3.43
CA SER A 450 -54.09 -14.26 -2.54
C SER A 450 -55.39 -14.83 -3.14
N ALA A 451 -55.79 -14.49 -4.39
CA ALA A 451 -56.94 -15.09 -5.09
C ALA A 451 -56.88 -14.95 -6.64
N SER A 452 -57.62 -15.81 -7.36
CA SER A 452 -57.49 -16.24 -8.78
C SER A 452 -57.62 -15.20 -9.95
N VAL A 453 -56.77 -15.40 -10.98
CA VAL A 453 -56.76 -15.00 -12.44
C VAL A 453 -56.59 -13.52 -12.82
N SER A 454 -56.14 -13.05 -14.01
CA SER A 454 -55.07 -13.33 -15.01
C SER A 454 -54.84 -12.13 -15.96
N GLY A 455 -53.56 -11.84 -16.30
CA GLY A 455 -52.97 -10.59 -16.82
C GLY A 455 -52.13 -9.74 -15.82
N LYS A 456 -52.26 -9.80 -14.49
CA LYS A 456 -52.93 -10.70 -13.57
C LYS A 456 -52.46 -12.18 -13.54
N ASN A 457 -51.52 -12.58 -14.42
CA ASN A 457 -51.03 -13.97 -14.50
C ASN A 457 -49.80 -14.17 -13.62
N LEU A 458 -48.82 -13.26 -13.68
CA LEU A 458 -47.63 -13.31 -12.85
C LEU A 458 -47.80 -12.39 -11.63
N GLY A 459 -47.39 -12.89 -10.47
CA GLY A 459 -47.32 -12.15 -9.22
C GLY A 459 -45.96 -12.31 -8.55
N VAL A 460 -45.64 -11.39 -7.65
CA VAL A 460 -44.43 -11.47 -6.80
C VAL A 460 -44.91 -11.45 -5.36
N LYS A 461 -44.52 -12.45 -4.56
CA LYS A 461 -44.86 -12.52 -3.14
C LYS A 461 -43.63 -12.79 -2.30
N LYS A 462 -43.63 -12.37 -1.02
CA LYS A 462 -42.57 -12.72 -0.08
C LYS A 462 -42.49 -14.25 0.01
N ASN A 463 -41.28 -14.81 -0.03
CA ASN A 463 -41.08 -16.23 0.18
C ASN A 463 -41.37 -16.60 1.66
N ALA A 464 -41.51 -17.90 1.94
CA ALA A 464 -41.84 -18.39 3.28
C ALA A 464 -40.76 -18.05 4.35
N ALA A 465 -39.48 -18.05 3.96
CA ALA A 465 -38.36 -17.71 4.83
C ALA A 465 -38.29 -16.21 5.18
N GLY A 466 -38.88 -15.37 4.34
CA GLY A 466 -38.99 -13.94 4.54
C GLY A 466 -37.77 -13.12 4.16
N ASP A 467 -36.79 -13.74 3.51
CA ASP A 467 -35.52 -13.16 3.05
C ASP A 467 -35.50 -12.88 1.53
N GLY A 468 -36.59 -13.18 0.83
CA GLY A 468 -36.70 -12.99 -0.62
C GLY A 468 -38.13 -12.95 -1.17
N PHE A 469 -38.23 -13.06 -2.48
CA PHE A 469 -39.48 -13.04 -3.23
C PHE A 469 -39.60 -14.25 -4.17
N ASP A 470 -40.78 -14.84 -4.25
CA ASP A 470 -41.15 -15.86 -5.24
C ASP A 470 -41.89 -15.21 -6.42
N LEU A 471 -41.51 -15.58 -7.64
CA LEU A 471 -42.29 -15.31 -8.85
C LEU A 471 -43.33 -16.43 -9.01
N VAL A 472 -44.61 -16.07 -8.97
CA VAL A 472 -45.73 -17.02 -9.05
C VAL A 472 -46.59 -16.77 -10.27
N MET A 473 -47.30 -17.80 -10.73
CA MET A 473 -48.33 -17.70 -11.77
C MET A 473 -49.71 -18.04 -11.18
N SER A 474 -50.79 -17.48 -11.74
CA SER A 474 -52.16 -17.84 -11.37
C SER A 474 -52.48 -19.30 -11.73
N GLU A 475 -53.25 -20.00 -10.89
CA GLU A 475 -53.67 -21.39 -11.15
C GLU A 475 -54.63 -21.52 -12.35
N LYS A 476 -55.29 -20.43 -12.74
CA LYS A 476 -56.18 -20.37 -13.90
C LYS A 476 -55.78 -19.19 -14.79
N PRO A 477 -54.70 -19.30 -15.57
CA PRO A 477 -54.24 -18.20 -16.38
C PRO A 477 -55.16 -17.97 -17.59
N GLU A 478 -55.71 -16.76 -17.74
CA GLU A 478 -56.28 -16.28 -19.01
C GLU A 478 -55.14 -15.85 -19.95
N PHE A 479 -55.21 -16.35 -21.17
CA PHE A 479 -54.40 -15.92 -22.29
C PHE A 479 -55.33 -15.44 -23.40
N ALA A 480 -54.93 -14.42 -24.15
CA ALA A 480 -55.64 -14.05 -25.37
C ALA A 480 -55.52 -15.13 -26.45
N GLU A 481 -54.37 -15.81 -26.49
CA GLU A 481 -54.07 -16.89 -27.41
C GLU A 481 -53.03 -17.84 -26.80
N VAL A 482 -53.17 -19.14 -27.03
CA VAL A 482 -52.15 -20.16 -26.80
C VAL A 482 -51.83 -20.82 -28.14
N THR A 483 -50.57 -20.70 -28.57
CA THR A 483 -50.05 -21.40 -29.76
C THR A 483 -49.21 -22.59 -29.33
N VAL A 484 -49.53 -23.78 -29.83
CA VAL A 484 -48.80 -25.03 -29.57
C VAL A 484 -48.18 -25.57 -30.87
N GLY A 485 -46.89 -25.85 -30.84
CA GLY A 485 -46.11 -26.35 -31.99
C GLY A 485 -45.67 -25.25 -32.95
N SER A 486 -44.59 -25.50 -33.71
CA SER A 486 -44.03 -24.55 -34.68
C SER A 486 -44.54 -24.80 -36.11
N THR A 487 -44.63 -26.06 -36.52
CA THR A 487 -44.94 -26.48 -37.91
C THR A 487 -46.44 -26.67 -38.15
N HIS A 488 -47.16 -27.31 -37.22
CA HIS A 488 -48.61 -27.51 -37.28
C HIS A 488 -49.26 -26.83 -36.09
N LYS A 489 -49.29 -25.50 -36.13
CA LYS A 489 -49.77 -24.67 -35.03
C LYS A 489 -51.19 -25.07 -34.66
N VAL A 490 -51.37 -25.49 -33.41
CA VAL A 490 -52.68 -25.52 -32.77
C VAL A 490 -52.83 -24.18 -32.06
N ILE A 491 -53.89 -23.46 -32.38
CA ILE A 491 -54.17 -22.14 -31.81
C ILE A 491 -55.47 -22.23 -31.03
N LEU A 492 -55.38 -21.96 -29.72
CA LEU A 492 -56.52 -21.77 -28.84
C LEU A 492 -56.65 -20.27 -28.57
N SER A 493 -57.71 -19.65 -29.07
CA SER A 493 -57.99 -18.23 -28.87
C SER A 493 -59.45 -18.06 -28.43
N ASP A 494 -59.83 -16.82 -28.12
CA ASP A 494 -61.22 -16.53 -27.75
C ASP A 494 -62.20 -17.03 -28.82
N GLY A 495 -63.14 -17.88 -28.41
CA GLY A 495 -64.16 -18.48 -29.26
C GLY A 495 -63.68 -19.41 -30.39
N LYS A 496 -62.41 -19.84 -30.43
CA LYS A 496 -61.85 -20.55 -31.59
C LYS A 496 -60.76 -21.58 -31.29
N VAL A 497 -60.79 -22.72 -32.00
CA VAL A 497 -59.70 -23.71 -32.07
C VAL A 497 -59.29 -23.94 -33.52
N SER A 498 -58.01 -23.68 -33.82
CA SER A 498 -57.43 -23.82 -35.16
C SER A 498 -56.30 -24.85 -35.17
N VAL A 499 -56.15 -25.62 -36.24
CA VAL A 499 -55.03 -26.56 -36.44
C VAL A 499 -54.47 -26.38 -37.85
N GLY A 500 -53.17 -26.08 -37.95
CA GLY A 500 -52.51 -25.90 -39.25
C GLY A 500 -53.11 -24.78 -40.10
N GLY A 501 -53.59 -23.72 -39.45
CA GLY A 501 -54.22 -22.56 -40.11
C GLY A 501 -55.68 -22.76 -40.53
N LYS A 502 -56.30 -23.91 -40.24
CA LYS A 502 -57.74 -24.14 -40.45
C LYS A 502 -58.50 -24.09 -39.13
N ASP A 503 -59.64 -23.43 -39.14
CA ASP A 503 -60.55 -23.33 -37.99
C ASP A 503 -61.44 -24.58 -37.93
N TYR A 504 -61.36 -25.33 -36.82
CA TYR A 504 -62.13 -26.56 -36.61
C TYR A 504 -63.31 -26.35 -35.65
N ILE A 505 -63.16 -25.45 -34.68
CA ILE A 505 -64.22 -25.08 -33.74
C ILE A 505 -64.29 -23.57 -33.69
N THR A 506 -65.49 -23.03 -33.85
CA THR A 506 -65.80 -21.60 -33.68
C THR A 506 -67.09 -21.45 -32.87
N THR A 507 -67.47 -20.22 -32.54
CA THR A 507 -68.78 -19.93 -31.94
C THR A 507 -69.97 -20.34 -32.82
N ALA A 508 -69.75 -20.60 -34.12
CA ALA A 508 -70.76 -21.10 -35.04
C ALA A 508 -70.88 -22.64 -35.05
N GLY A 509 -69.98 -23.37 -34.38
CA GLY A 509 -69.99 -24.85 -34.30
C GLY A 509 -68.72 -25.51 -34.83
N LEU A 510 -68.81 -26.82 -35.11
CA LEU A 510 -67.70 -27.66 -35.58
C LEU A 510 -67.62 -27.67 -37.11
N ASN A 511 -66.42 -27.45 -37.65
CA ASN A 511 -66.08 -27.62 -39.05
C ASN A 511 -65.06 -28.77 -39.19
N ALA A 512 -65.43 -29.84 -39.92
CA ALA A 512 -64.54 -30.98 -40.13
C ALA A 512 -63.36 -30.71 -41.09
N GLY A 513 -63.29 -29.50 -41.69
CA GLY A 513 -62.18 -29.08 -42.55
C GLY A 513 -62.04 -29.90 -43.83
N GLY A 514 -63.14 -30.49 -44.31
CA GLY A 514 -63.18 -31.41 -45.46
C GLY A 514 -62.79 -32.86 -45.12
N GLN A 515 -62.56 -33.19 -43.85
CA GLN A 515 -62.17 -34.53 -43.41
C GLN A 515 -63.37 -35.36 -42.96
N LYS A 516 -63.21 -36.69 -42.98
CA LYS A 516 -64.19 -37.61 -42.38
C LYS A 516 -64.16 -37.49 -40.85
N ILE A 517 -65.34 -37.36 -40.23
CA ILE A 517 -65.50 -37.57 -38.79
C ILE A 517 -65.64 -39.09 -38.57
N THR A 518 -64.61 -39.72 -38.05
CA THR A 518 -64.59 -41.15 -37.73
C THR A 518 -65.04 -41.41 -36.29
N ASN A 519 -65.35 -42.66 -35.96
CA ASN A 519 -65.76 -43.08 -34.60
C ASN A 519 -67.05 -42.42 -34.11
N VAL A 520 -68.00 -42.16 -35.01
CA VAL A 520 -69.35 -41.69 -34.65
C VAL A 520 -70.20 -42.90 -34.26
N ALA A 521 -70.62 -42.98 -33.00
CA ALA A 521 -71.53 -44.01 -32.51
C ALA A 521 -72.91 -43.92 -33.19
N ASN A 522 -73.75 -44.94 -33.02
CA ASN A 522 -75.11 -44.89 -33.57
C ASN A 522 -75.93 -43.81 -32.84
N ALA A 523 -76.58 -42.92 -33.60
CA ALA A 523 -77.56 -41.97 -33.10
C ALA A 523 -78.72 -42.68 -32.40
N THR A 524 -79.11 -42.18 -31.22
CA THR A 524 -80.21 -42.70 -30.39
C THR A 524 -81.26 -41.64 -30.06
N ALA A 525 -80.92 -40.35 -30.24
CA ALA A 525 -81.79 -39.21 -29.97
C ALA A 525 -81.81 -38.19 -31.12
N ASN A 526 -82.83 -37.34 -31.11
CA ASN A 526 -82.91 -36.22 -32.05
C ASN A 526 -81.77 -35.23 -31.75
N GLY A 527 -80.95 -34.94 -32.76
CA GLY A 527 -79.77 -34.08 -32.64
C GLY A 527 -78.43 -34.83 -32.66
N ASP A 528 -78.45 -36.16 -32.51
CA ASP A 528 -77.25 -36.98 -32.69
C ASP A 528 -76.81 -37.05 -34.16
N ALA A 529 -75.50 -37.13 -34.39
CA ALA A 529 -74.96 -37.37 -35.72
C ALA A 529 -75.21 -38.83 -36.14
N VAL A 530 -75.72 -39.03 -37.36
CA VAL A 530 -75.95 -40.35 -37.95
C VAL A 530 -74.68 -40.84 -38.63
N ASN A 531 -74.25 -42.07 -38.33
CA ASN A 531 -73.09 -42.68 -38.98
C ASN A 531 -73.47 -43.44 -40.26
N TYR A 532 -72.45 -43.82 -41.05
CA TYR A 532 -72.66 -44.53 -42.31
C TYR A 532 -73.35 -45.89 -42.14
N GLY A 533 -73.16 -46.58 -41.01
CA GLY A 533 -73.82 -47.85 -40.72
C GLY A 533 -75.33 -47.71 -40.58
N GLN A 534 -75.79 -46.66 -39.91
CA GLN A 534 -77.22 -46.36 -39.76
C GLN A 534 -77.87 -45.96 -41.08
N LEU A 535 -77.19 -45.15 -41.90
CA LEU A 535 -77.70 -44.79 -43.23
C LEU A 535 -77.86 -46.04 -44.10
N LYS A 536 -76.85 -46.92 -44.12
CA LYS A 536 -76.91 -48.18 -44.86
C LYS A 536 -78.06 -49.07 -44.40
N ALA A 537 -78.30 -49.17 -43.09
CA ALA A 537 -79.42 -49.94 -42.54
C ALA A 537 -80.79 -49.35 -42.95
N ALA A 538 -80.94 -48.02 -42.94
CA ALA A 538 -82.16 -47.35 -43.39
C ALA A 538 -82.43 -47.54 -44.90
N THR A 539 -81.40 -47.50 -45.74
CA THR A 539 -81.53 -47.76 -47.19
C THR A 539 -81.96 -49.20 -47.48
N LEU A 540 -81.43 -50.18 -46.72
CA LEU A 540 -81.86 -51.58 -46.80
C LEU A 540 -83.33 -51.73 -46.38
N ALA A 541 -83.77 -51.03 -45.33
CA ALA A 541 -85.16 -51.06 -44.89
C ALA A 541 -86.13 -50.37 -45.89
N ALA A 542 -85.72 -49.26 -46.50
CA ALA A 542 -86.51 -48.54 -47.50
C ALA A 542 -86.66 -49.32 -48.82
N GLY A 543 -85.63 -50.06 -49.24
CA GLY A 543 -85.70 -50.95 -50.41
C GLY A 543 -86.67 -52.14 -50.22
N GLN A 544 -86.99 -52.50 -48.98
CA GLN A 544 -87.94 -53.57 -48.64
C GLN A 544 -89.40 -53.08 -48.46
N ASN A 545 -89.64 -51.77 -48.32
CA ASN A 545 -90.95 -51.16 -48.06
C ASN A 545 -91.65 -50.62 -49.32
N ALA A 546 -91.49 -51.27 -50.47
CA ALA A 546 -92.22 -50.96 -51.71
C ALA A 546 -93.48 -51.84 -51.88
N THR A 547 -94.11 -52.29 -50.80
CA THR A 547 -95.40 -52.98 -50.80
C THR A 547 -96.48 -52.05 -50.27
N TYR A 548 -97.23 -51.41 -51.17
CA TYR A 548 -98.43 -50.64 -50.85
C TYR A 548 -99.59 -51.61 -50.61
N THR A 549 -100.06 -51.74 -49.37
CA THR A 549 -101.31 -52.46 -49.08
C THR A 549 -102.47 -51.48 -49.20
N ILE A 550 -103.21 -51.54 -50.31
CA ILE A 550 -104.54 -50.91 -50.41
C ILE A 550 -105.54 -51.90 -49.79
N GLY A 551 -106.26 -51.43 -48.78
CA GLY A 551 -107.14 -52.25 -47.94
C GLY A 551 -108.24 -52.96 -48.74
N ALA A 552 -108.43 -54.24 -48.43
CA ALA A 552 -109.65 -54.96 -48.72
C ALA A 552 -110.56 -54.92 -47.49
N ASP A 553 -111.80 -54.49 -47.71
CA ASP A 553 -112.96 -54.68 -46.85
C ASP A 553 -113.15 -56.18 -46.53
N PRO A 554 -113.52 -56.62 -45.29
CA PRO A 554 -113.52 -58.03 -44.92
C PRO A 554 -114.65 -58.90 -45.50
N ALA A 555 -115.35 -58.48 -46.56
CA ALA A 555 -116.49 -59.23 -47.08
C ALA A 555 -116.59 -59.19 -48.62
N GLY A 556 -115.98 -60.17 -49.29
CA GLY A 556 -116.29 -60.44 -50.70
C GLY A 556 -115.16 -61.09 -51.49
N THR A 557 -115.46 -62.26 -52.05
CA THR A 557 -114.61 -63.10 -52.91
C THR A 557 -114.17 -62.40 -54.21
N ALA A 558 -112.97 -61.83 -54.25
CA ALA A 558 -112.26 -61.48 -55.48
C ALA A 558 -110.75 -61.79 -55.36
N PRO A 559 -110.08 -62.25 -56.43
CA PRO A 559 -108.67 -62.64 -56.40
C PRO A 559 -107.75 -61.42 -56.22
N GLY A 560 -106.88 -61.46 -55.21
CA GLY A 560 -105.86 -60.45 -54.95
C GLY A 560 -104.72 -60.50 -55.98
N ILE A 561 -104.33 -59.34 -56.50
CA ILE A 561 -103.19 -59.18 -57.40
C ILE A 561 -101.92 -58.99 -56.58
N LEU A 562 -100.89 -59.81 -56.85
CA LEU A 562 -99.54 -59.66 -56.31
C LEU A 562 -98.68 -58.91 -57.32
N LEU A 563 -98.23 -57.70 -56.98
CA LEU A 563 -97.26 -56.95 -57.78
C LEU A 563 -95.87 -57.10 -57.15
N ASP A 564 -94.98 -57.85 -57.81
CA ASP A 564 -93.55 -57.81 -57.48
C ASP A 564 -92.86 -56.65 -58.22
N SER A 565 -91.67 -56.29 -57.75
CA SER A 565 -90.90 -55.12 -58.18
C SER A 565 -90.42 -55.17 -59.65
N ALA A 566 -90.74 -56.22 -60.42
CA ALA A 566 -90.21 -56.44 -61.76
C ALA A 566 -91.20 -56.13 -62.90
N HIS A 567 -92.48 -55.84 -62.64
CA HIS A 567 -93.49 -55.71 -63.69
C HIS A 567 -94.00 -54.27 -63.88
N LYS A 568 -93.73 -53.67 -65.05
CA LYS A 568 -94.06 -52.26 -65.41
C LYS A 568 -95.43 -52.06 -66.11
N ARG A 569 -96.29 -53.07 -66.19
CA ARG A 569 -97.63 -52.91 -66.80
C ARG A 569 -98.69 -53.72 -66.07
N LEU A 570 -99.84 -53.10 -65.84
CA LEU A 570 -101.07 -53.71 -65.33
C LEU A 570 -102.02 -53.86 -66.52
N ASP A 571 -102.22 -55.08 -67.01
CA ASP A 571 -103.24 -55.38 -68.01
C ASP A 571 -104.48 -55.95 -67.30
N ILE A 572 -105.59 -55.20 -67.36
CA ILE A 572 -106.89 -55.64 -66.84
C ILE A 572 -107.65 -56.27 -68.01
N ILE A 573 -107.88 -57.59 -67.95
CA ILE A 573 -108.76 -58.28 -68.89
C ILE A 573 -110.18 -58.23 -68.31
N PRO A 574 -111.18 -57.68 -69.02
CA PRO A 574 -112.56 -57.68 -68.55
C PRO A 574 -113.16 -59.08 -68.72
N THR A 575 -113.92 -59.51 -67.73
CA THR A 575 -114.97 -60.53 -67.89
C THR A 575 -116.28 -59.95 -67.42
#